data_AF-A0A1H1PA79-F1
#
_entry.id   AF-A0A1H1PA79-F1
#
_cell.length_a   1.000
_cell.length_b   1.000
_cell.length_c   1.000
_cell.angle_alpha   90.00
_cell.angle_beta   90.00
_cell.angle_gamma   90.00
#
_symmetry.space_group_name_H-M   'P 1'
#
loop_
_entity.id
_entity.type
_entity.pdbx_description
1 polymer ?
#
loop_
_entity_poly.entity_id
_entity_poly.type
_entity_poly.pdbx_seq_one_letter_code
_entity_poly.pdbx_strand_id
1 'polypeptide(L)'
;MKNDRRTARLLLTTLVVAGSALVAQAGIKSERVLAAIIERTPAPRLVAEGTQLKTAEAIAATLPHAKALWGIGGSMEPLYATNTAVIVQEINYDDIKKGMTVVYIKSNGHRVAHSVVGETRGGYLVQGVNNDEEDAELVTADNFVGVITQAFASADSTFRAETTKRLAAKGKIHTGDRT
;
A
#
# COMPACT_ATOMS: atom_id res chain seq x y z
N MET A 1 -59.28 3.60 48.05
CA MET A 1 -59.36 2.39 47.20
C MET A 1 -59.82 2.77 45.79
N LYS A 2 -58.90 2.82 44.82
CA LYS A 2 -59.14 2.80 43.36
C LYS A 2 -57.77 2.75 42.67
N ASN A 3 -57.20 1.55 42.58
CA ASN A 3 -57.12 0.69 41.40
C ASN A 3 -56.13 1.17 40.33
N ASP A 4 -54.92 0.64 40.48
CA ASP A 4 -53.87 0.53 39.49
C ASP A 4 -54.37 -0.10 38.18
N ARG A 5 -54.03 0.51 37.04
CA ARG A 5 -53.95 -0.20 35.76
C ARG A 5 -52.59 0.08 35.13
N ARG A 6 -51.71 -0.91 35.28
CA ARG A 6 -50.38 -1.01 34.68
C ARG A 6 -50.52 -1.04 33.16
N THR A 7 -50.00 -0.01 32.49
CA THR A 7 -49.77 -0.01 31.05
C THR A 7 -48.43 -0.72 30.77
N ALA A 8 -48.50 -1.95 30.27
CA ALA A 8 -47.33 -2.64 29.75
C ALA A 8 -46.89 -1.93 28.45
N ARG A 9 -45.81 -1.14 28.52
CA ARG A 9 -45.13 -0.61 27.33
C ARG A 9 -44.23 -1.70 26.77
N LEU A 10 -44.66 -2.27 25.64
CA LEU A 10 -43.86 -3.13 24.79
C LEU A 10 -42.74 -2.26 24.16
N LEU A 11 -41.53 -2.33 24.70
CA LEU A 11 -40.35 -1.69 24.10
C LEU A 11 -39.84 -2.60 22.97
N LEU A 12 -40.25 -2.27 21.74
CA LEU A 12 -39.69 -2.85 20.53
C LEU A 12 -38.27 -2.26 20.35
N THR A 13 -37.26 -2.98 20.83
CA THR A 13 -35.86 -2.57 20.66
C THR A 13 -35.45 -2.87 19.23
N THR A 14 -35.38 -1.82 18.40
CA THR A 14 -34.86 -1.91 17.03
C THR A 14 -33.35 -2.13 17.12
N LEU A 15 -32.89 -3.36 16.91
CA LEU A 15 -31.48 -3.69 16.81
C LEU A 15 -30.96 -3.14 15.47
N VAL A 16 -30.40 -1.92 15.48
CA VAL A 16 -29.65 -1.40 14.34
C VAL A 16 -28.34 -2.16 14.27
N VAL A 17 -28.28 -3.17 13.40
CA VAL A 17 -27.01 -3.80 13.00
C VAL A 17 -26.28 -2.78 12.13
N ALA A 18 -25.50 -1.91 12.76
CA ALA A 18 -24.53 -1.08 12.05
C ALA A 18 -23.48 -2.02 11.46
N GLY A 19 -23.60 -2.31 10.16
CA GLY A 19 -22.59 -3.02 9.40
C GLY A 19 -21.28 -2.23 9.47
N SER A 20 -20.39 -2.64 10.36
CA SER A 20 -19.04 -2.08 10.43
C SER A 20 -18.26 -2.65 9.26
N ALA A 21 -18.18 -1.90 8.16
CA ALA A 21 -17.20 -2.22 7.12
C ALA A 21 -15.82 -2.20 7.77
N LEU A 22 -15.13 -3.34 7.80
CA LEU A 22 -13.73 -3.38 8.24
C LEU A 22 -12.94 -2.50 7.27
N VAL A 23 -12.51 -1.34 7.74
CA VAL A 23 -11.57 -0.49 7.01
C VAL A 23 -10.21 -1.18 7.10
N ALA A 24 -9.65 -1.58 5.97
CA ALA A 24 -8.31 -2.15 5.93
C ALA A 24 -7.29 -1.13 6.46
N GLN A 25 -6.49 -1.53 7.45
CA GLN A 25 -5.54 -0.67 8.13
C GLN A 25 -4.11 -1.08 7.76
N ALA A 26 -3.22 -0.11 7.58
CA ALA A 26 -1.79 -0.37 7.39
C ALA A 26 -1.10 -0.59 8.75
N GLY A 27 -0.10 -1.47 8.78
CA GLY A 27 0.81 -1.66 9.91
C GLY A 27 1.87 -0.55 10.07
N ILE A 28 1.96 0.38 9.10
CA ILE A 28 2.82 1.58 9.19
C ILE A 28 2.31 2.53 10.29
N LYS A 29 3.02 2.55 11.44
CA LYS A 29 2.63 3.32 12.63
C LYS A 29 2.85 4.83 12.51
N SER A 30 3.79 5.26 11.66
CA SER A 30 4.14 6.68 11.51
C SER A 30 3.36 7.34 10.38
N GLU A 31 2.52 8.33 10.70
CA GLU A 31 1.77 9.11 9.68
C GLU A 31 2.68 9.80 8.67
N ARG A 32 3.86 10.27 9.10
CA ARG A 32 4.83 10.91 8.20
C ARG A 32 5.39 9.91 7.19
N VAL A 33 5.69 8.69 7.64
CA VAL A 33 6.16 7.61 6.77
C VAL A 33 5.04 7.21 5.81
N LEU A 34 3.82 7.02 6.31
CA LEU A 34 2.68 6.69 5.48
C LEU A 34 2.40 7.77 4.41
N ALA A 35 2.52 9.05 4.75
CA ALA A 35 2.40 10.14 3.79
C ALA A 35 3.46 10.08 2.70
N ALA A 36 4.72 9.83 3.07
CA ALA A 36 5.80 9.66 2.09
C ALA A 36 5.57 8.45 1.17
N ILE A 37 5.03 7.35 1.71
CA ILE A 37 4.67 6.15 0.94
C ILE A 37 3.59 6.48 -0.09
N ILE A 38 2.50 7.11 0.34
CA ILE A 38 1.40 7.49 -0.56
C ILE A 38 1.87 8.44 -1.67
N GLU A 39 2.78 9.37 -1.36
CA GLU A 39 3.30 10.33 -2.33
C GLU A 39 4.27 9.72 -3.35
N ARG A 40 5.09 8.75 -2.94
CA ARG A 40 6.20 8.24 -3.77
C ARG A 40 5.98 6.87 -4.36
N THR A 41 5.02 6.12 -3.84
CA THR A 41 4.64 4.82 -4.40
C THR A 41 3.48 5.01 -5.37
N PRO A 42 3.61 4.64 -6.65
CA PRO A 42 2.61 4.95 -7.67
C PRO A 42 1.27 4.30 -7.32
N ALA A 43 0.18 5.02 -7.56
CA ALA A 43 -1.15 4.42 -7.51
C ALA A 43 -1.30 3.41 -8.66
N PRO A 44 -2.01 2.28 -8.44
CA PRO A 44 -2.24 1.33 -9.51
C PRO A 44 -3.16 1.93 -10.57
N ARG A 45 -2.80 1.77 -11.85
CA ARG A 45 -3.72 2.02 -12.95
C ARG A 45 -4.64 0.82 -13.10
N LEU A 46 -5.95 1.08 -13.13
CA LEU A 46 -6.94 0.03 -13.32
C LEU A 46 -6.92 -0.51 -14.74
N VAL A 47 -6.94 -1.83 -14.85
CA VAL A 47 -7.01 -2.58 -16.11
C VAL A 47 -7.97 -3.76 -15.96
N ALA A 48 -8.37 -4.37 -17.07
CA ALA A 48 -9.23 -5.55 -17.01
C ALA A 48 -8.56 -6.70 -16.24
N GLU A 49 -9.34 -7.45 -15.46
CA GLU A 49 -8.85 -8.62 -14.74
C GLU A 49 -8.19 -9.63 -15.70
N GLY A 50 -7.05 -10.18 -15.29
CA GLY A 50 -6.22 -11.08 -16.09
C GLY A 50 -5.28 -10.37 -17.07
N THR A 51 -5.33 -9.03 -17.18
CA THR A 51 -4.48 -8.27 -18.12
C THR A 51 -3.35 -7.50 -17.45
N GLN A 52 -3.26 -7.49 -16.11
CA GLN A 52 -2.30 -6.68 -15.37
C GLN A 52 -0.86 -6.96 -15.78
N LEU A 53 -0.42 -8.23 -15.76
CA LEU A 53 0.96 -8.59 -16.10
C LEU A 53 1.29 -8.27 -17.55
N LYS A 54 0.43 -8.70 -18.49
CA LYS A 54 0.59 -8.44 -19.92
C LYS A 54 0.73 -6.94 -20.21
N THR A 55 -0.05 -6.11 -19.53
CA THR A 55 0.04 -4.66 -19.65
C THR A 55 1.35 -4.12 -19.10
N ALA A 56 1.78 -4.60 -17.93
CA ALA A 56 3.04 -4.22 -17.32
C ALA A 56 4.24 -4.61 -18.20
N GLU A 57 4.23 -5.81 -18.79
CA GLU A 57 5.26 -6.30 -19.70
C GLU A 57 5.36 -5.46 -20.97
N ALA A 58 4.23 -5.14 -21.59
CA ALA A 58 4.20 -4.32 -22.80
C ALA A 58 4.80 -2.93 -22.57
N ILE A 59 4.57 -2.33 -21.39
CA ILE A 59 5.13 -1.01 -21.04
C ILE A 59 6.60 -1.16 -20.59
N ALA A 60 6.94 -2.16 -19.79
CA ALA A 60 8.31 -2.36 -19.34
C ALA A 60 9.28 -2.56 -20.53
N ALA A 61 8.82 -3.21 -21.61
CA ALA A 61 9.61 -3.40 -22.83
C ALA A 61 10.03 -2.10 -23.54
N THR A 62 9.39 -0.96 -23.24
CA THR A 62 9.75 0.35 -23.82
C THR A 62 10.59 1.21 -22.88
N LEU A 63 10.87 0.73 -21.66
CA LEU A 63 11.58 1.47 -20.62
C LEU A 63 12.99 0.91 -20.42
N PRO A 64 14.00 1.78 -20.25
CA PRO A 64 15.36 1.32 -19.97
C PRO A 64 15.42 0.68 -18.58
N HIS A 65 16.12 -0.47 -18.49
CA HIS A 65 16.39 -1.20 -17.24
C HIS A 65 15.13 -1.48 -16.39
N ALA A 66 14.01 -1.74 -17.05
CA ALA A 66 12.74 -2.03 -16.42
C ALA A 66 12.35 -3.51 -16.58
N LYS A 67 11.65 -4.05 -15.58
CA LYS A 67 11.07 -5.40 -15.62
C LYS A 67 9.67 -5.39 -15.03
N ALA A 68 8.76 -6.12 -15.66
CA ALA A 68 7.43 -6.35 -15.11
C ALA A 68 7.46 -7.52 -14.12
N LEU A 69 6.82 -7.35 -12.96
CA LEU A 69 6.71 -8.39 -11.94
C LEU A 69 5.24 -8.60 -11.55
N TRP A 70 4.91 -9.85 -11.24
CA TRP A 70 3.63 -10.22 -10.64
C TRP A 70 3.71 -10.19 -9.12
N GLY A 71 2.86 -9.39 -8.47
CA GLY A 71 2.76 -9.33 -7.01
C GLY A 71 1.98 -10.52 -6.46
N ILE A 72 2.59 -11.22 -5.49
CA ILE A 72 1.94 -12.30 -4.72
C ILE A 72 1.98 -11.99 -3.22
N GLY A 73 0.95 -12.45 -2.51
CA GLY A 73 0.81 -12.28 -1.06
C GLY A 73 0.26 -10.90 -0.66
N GLY A 74 0.00 -10.74 0.64
CA GLY A 74 -0.69 -9.58 1.20
C GLY A 74 0.20 -8.57 1.95
N SER A 75 1.53 -8.68 1.87
CA SER A 75 2.42 -7.79 2.66
C SER A 75 2.36 -6.32 2.24
N MET A 76 1.97 -6.07 1.00
CA MET A 76 1.76 -4.72 0.47
C MET A 76 0.29 -4.28 0.50
N GLU A 77 -0.61 -5.12 1.00
CA GLU A 77 -1.98 -4.68 1.27
C GLU A 77 -1.97 -3.69 2.45
N PRO A 78 -2.98 -2.81 2.55
CA PRO A 78 -3.96 -2.48 1.53
C PRO A 78 -3.45 -1.47 0.48
N LEU A 79 -2.14 -1.19 0.38
CA LEU A 79 -1.59 -0.25 -0.61
C LEU A 79 -1.70 -0.79 -2.04
N TYR A 80 -1.34 -2.04 -2.22
CA TYR A 80 -1.55 -2.82 -3.45
C TYR A 80 -2.32 -4.08 -3.10
N ALA A 81 -3.42 -4.30 -3.81
CA ALA A 81 -4.15 -5.55 -3.71
C ALA A 81 -3.28 -6.71 -4.23
N THR A 82 -3.53 -7.92 -3.73
CA THR A 82 -3.00 -9.13 -4.34
C THR A 82 -3.26 -9.15 -5.85
N ASN A 83 -2.36 -9.75 -6.65
CA ASN A 83 -2.43 -9.79 -8.13
C ASN A 83 -2.28 -8.42 -8.83
N THR A 84 -1.68 -7.45 -8.12
CA THR A 84 -1.15 -6.23 -8.75
C THR A 84 0.13 -6.57 -9.51
N ALA A 85 0.19 -6.22 -10.80
CA ALA A 85 1.43 -6.27 -11.55
C ALA A 85 2.16 -4.93 -11.44
N VAL A 86 3.49 -4.95 -11.38
CA VAL A 86 4.29 -3.74 -11.17
C VAL A 86 5.43 -3.67 -12.17
N ILE A 87 5.86 -2.46 -12.50
CA ILE A 87 7.10 -2.22 -13.24
C ILE A 87 8.15 -1.80 -12.23
N VAL A 88 9.23 -2.57 -12.18
CA VAL A 88 10.41 -2.27 -11.39
C VAL A 88 11.47 -1.71 -12.32
N GLN A 89 11.90 -0.49 -12.06
CA GLN A 89 12.98 0.15 -12.80
C GLN A 89 14.22 0.27 -11.92
N GLU A 90 15.36 -0.11 -12.46
CA GLU A 90 16.64 0.11 -11.81
C GLU A 90 16.95 1.62 -11.79
N ILE A 91 17.33 2.12 -10.62
CA ILE A 91 17.82 3.49 -10.41
C ILE A 91 19.15 3.40 -9.66
N ASN A 92 19.88 4.51 -9.54
CA ASN A 92 21.06 4.50 -8.67
C ASN A 92 20.63 4.22 -7.23
N TYR A 93 21.40 3.40 -6.53
CA TYR A 93 21.11 3.04 -5.15
C TYR A 93 21.00 4.27 -4.22
N ASP A 94 21.87 5.26 -4.41
CA ASP A 94 21.88 6.50 -3.63
C ASP A 94 20.69 7.44 -3.93
N ASP A 95 19.92 7.17 -4.99
CA ASP A 95 18.71 7.93 -5.33
C ASP A 95 17.46 7.41 -4.60
N ILE A 96 17.57 6.32 -3.83
CA ILE A 96 16.48 5.77 -3.03
C ILE A 96 16.05 6.77 -1.96
N LYS A 97 14.75 7.00 -1.86
CA LYS A 97 14.15 7.96 -0.92
C LYS A 97 13.09 7.27 -0.06
N LYS A 98 13.01 7.69 1.20
CA LYS A 98 11.92 7.33 2.11
C LYS A 98 10.56 7.50 1.43
N GLY A 99 9.74 6.46 1.46
CA GLY A 99 8.42 6.38 0.83
C GLY A 99 8.40 5.68 -0.52
N MET A 100 9.54 5.47 -1.19
CA MET A 100 9.58 4.63 -2.38
C MET A 100 9.32 3.16 -2.01
N THR A 101 8.60 2.42 -2.85
CA THR A 101 8.57 0.96 -2.76
C THR A 101 9.69 0.38 -3.62
N VAL A 102 10.61 -0.31 -2.96
CA VAL A 102 11.77 -0.94 -3.58
C VAL A 102 11.53 -2.43 -3.71
N VAL A 103 12.20 -3.03 -4.69
CA VAL A 103 12.33 -4.47 -4.82
C VAL A 103 13.76 -4.87 -4.52
N TYR A 104 13.92 -5.90 -3.71
CA TYR A 104 15.22 -6.42 -3.30
C TYR A 104 15.14 -7.94 -3.12
N ILE A 105 16.31 -8.59 -3.06
CA ILE A 105 16.43 -10.04 -2.88
C ILE A 105 16.90 -10.29 -1.45
N LYS A 106 16.11 -11.02 -0.68
CA LYS A 106 16.53 -11.45 0.67
C LYS A 106 17.63 -12.50 0.58
N SER A 107 18.36 -12.68 1.67
CA SER A 107 19.36 -13.73 1.87
C SER A 107 18.88 -15.16 1.56
N ASN A 108 17.57 -15.43 1.69
CA ASN A 108 16.95 -16.71 1.31
C ASN A 108 16.58 -16.82 -0.18
N GLY A 109 16.96 -15.85 -1.01
CA GLY A 109 16.67 -15.78 -2.44
C GLY A 109 15.29 -15.23 -2.79
N HIS A 110 14.44 -14.92 -1.81
CA HIS A 110 13.10 -14.40 -2.09
C HIS A 110 13.16 -12.95 -2.53
N ARG A 111 12.53 -12.64 -3.67
CA ARG A 111 12.33 -11.28 -4.13
C ARG A 111 11.13 -10.67 -3.42
N VAL A 112 11.34 -9.54 -2.76
CA VAL A 112 10.32 -8.86 -1.94
C VAL A 112 10.20 -7.41 -2.38
N ALA A 113 8.98 -6.87 -2.32
CA ALA A 113 8.67 -5.48 -2.61
C ALA A 113 8.13 -4.81 -1.36
N HIS A 114 8.85 -3.85 -0.78
CA HIS A 114 8.45 -3.15 0.46
C HIS A 114 8.81 -1.67 0.41
N SER A 115 8.15 -0.87 1.26
CA SER A 115 8.34 0.58 1.29
C SER A 115 9.51 0.98 2.19
N VAL A 116 10.34 1.90 1.71
CA VAL A 116 11.44 2.48 2.49
C VAL A 116 10.88 3.36 3.60
N VAL A 117 11.11 2.99 4.85
CA VAL A 117 10.62 3.71 6.04
C VAL A 117 11.73 4.50 6.73
N GLY A 118 12.97 4.12 6.49
CA GLY A 118 14.15 4.72 7.10
C GLY A 118 15.44 4.38 6.35
N GLU A 119 16.54 4.93 6.86
CA GLU A 119 17.88 4.73 6.34
C GLU A 119 18.84 4.64 7.53
N THR A 120 19.85 3.79 7.40
CA THR A 120 20.93 3.61 8.35
C THR A 120 22.27 3.70 7.61
N ARG A 121 23.39 3.73 8.34
CA ARG A 121 24.72 3.66 7.72
C ARG A 121 24.93 2.40 6.87
N GLY A 122 24.21 1.32 7.15
CA GLY A 122 24.36 0.03 6.46
C GLY A 122 23.40 -0.19 5.30
N GLY A 123 22.41 0.68 5.10
CA GLY A 123 21.39 0.53 4.07
C GLY A 123 20.01 1.01 4.51
N TYR A 124 18.99 0.70 3.70
CA TYR A 124 17.62 1.17 3.91
C TYR A 124 16.79 0.19 4.74
N LEU A 125 16.01 0.76 5.67
CA LEU A 125 14.97 0.05 6.41
C LEU A 125 13.70 0.03 5.56
N VAL A 126 13.14 -1.17 5.37
CA VAL A 126 11.92 -1.36 4.59
C VAL A 126 10.86 -2.09 5.39
N GLN A 127 9.60 -1.86 5.05
CA GLN A 127 8.47 -2.49 5.70
C GLN A 127 7.35 -2.72 4.70
N GLY A 128 6.77 -3.93 4.72
CA GLY A 128 5.50 -4.20 4.06
C GLY A 128 4.39 -3.37 4.69
N VAL A 129 3.54 -2.73 3.89
CA VAL A 129 2.48 -1.86 4.41
C VAL A 129 1.53 -2.58 5.37
N ASN A 130 1.36 -3.89 5.21
CA ASN A 130 0.53 -4.73 6.08
C ASN A 130 1.30 -5.33 7.27
N ASN A 131 2.61 -5.12 7.35
CA ASN A 131 3.42 -5.70 8.41
C ASN A 131 3.47 -4.74 9.61
N ASP A 132 3.50 -5.26 10.84
CA ASP A 132 3.58 -4.45 12.06
C ASP A 132 4.99 -3.95 12.41
N GLU A 133 5.99 -4.56 11.77
CA GLU A 133 7.42 -4.36 12.03
C GLU A 133 8.19 -4.24 10.71
N GLU A 134 9.33 -3.58 10.80
CA GLU A 134 10.31 -3.46 9.72
C GLU A 134 10.90 -4.84 9.39
N ASP A 135 11.33 -5.01 8.15
CA ASP A 135 12.03 -6.22 7.75
C ASP A 135 13.38 -6.33 8.46
N ALA A 136 13.71 -7.54 8.92
CA ALA A 136 14.97 -7.80 9.63
C ALA A 136 16.22 -7.60 8.75
N GLU A 137 16.06 -7.68 7.41
CA GLU A 137 17.14 -7.52 6.44
C GLU A 137 17.07 -6.12 5.80
N LEU A 138 18.20 -5.42 5.79
CA LEU A 138 18.34 -4.13 5.13
C LEU A 138 18.36 -4.30 3.61
N VAL A 139 17.87 -3.28 2.91
CA VAL A 139 18.20 -3.12 1.49
C VAL A 139 19.57 -2.48 1.38
N THR A 140 20.48 -3.17 0.72
CA THR A 140 21.87 -2.77 0.45
C THR A 140 22.08 -2.64 -1.05
N ALA A 141 23.21 -2.05 -1.47
CA ALA A 141 23.55 -1.97 -2.89
C ALA A 141 23.62 -3.35 -3.56
N ASP A 142 24.06 -4.38 -2.82
CA ASP A 142 24.25 -5.73 -3.34
C ASP A 142 22.94 -6.50 -3.55
N ASN A 143 21.89 -6.18 -2.78
CA ASN A 143 20.63 -6.89 -2.82
C ASN A 143 19.47 -6.11 -3.47
N PHE A 144 19.70 -4.84 -3.81
CA PHE A 144 18.75 -3.96 -4.46
C PHE A 144 18.50 -4.36 -5.93
N VAL A 145 17.23 -4.31 -6.34
CA VAL A 145 16.80 -4.65 -7.71
C VAL A 145 16.25 -3.45 -8.47
N GLY A 146 15.58 -2.52 -7.78
CA GLY A 146 14.95 -1.35 -8.40
C GLY A 146 13.78 -0.80 -7.59
N VAL A 147 13.18 0.27 -8.10
CA VAL A 147 11.99 0.93 -7.51
C VAL A 147 10.76 0.61 -8.35
N ILE A 148 9.61 0.44 -7.69
CA ILE A 148 8.32 0.35 -8.40
C ILE A 148 7.95 1.73 -8.95
N THR A 149 7.90 1.85 -10.28
CA THR A 149 7.59 3.10 -10.97
C THR A 149 6.18 3.13 -11.53
N GLN A 150 5.57 1.96 -11.77
CA GLN A 150 4.18 1.83 -12.21
C GLN A 150 3.55 0.57 -11.61
N ALA A 151 2.23 0.59 -11.42
CA ALA A 151 1.45 -0.54 -10.93
C ALA A 151 0.14 -0.68 -11.72
N PHE A 152 -0.35 -1.91 -11.86
CA PHE A 152 -1.57 -2.24 -12.58
C PHE A 152 -2.39 -3.26 -11.78
N ALA A 153 -3.65 -2.94 -11.52
CA ALA A 153 -4.54 -3.78 -10.74
C ALA A 153 -5.90 -3.92 -11.44
N SER A 154 -6.66 -4.97 -11.12
CA SER A 154 -8.04 -5.13 -11.58
C SER A 154 -9.06 -4.38 -10.72
N ALA A 155 -8.69 -4.07 -9.48
CA ALA A 155 -9.48 -3.30 -8.53
C ALA A 155 -8.58 -2.39 -7.71
N ASP A 156 -9.10 -1.22 -7.34
CA ASP A 156 -8.42 -0.32 -6.42
C ASP A 156 -8.71 -0.71 -4.97
N SER A 157 -7.83 -0.29 -4.07
CA SER A 157 -8.06 -0.35 -2.64
C SER A 157 -8.59 1.00 -2.16
N THR A 158 -9.71 1.00 -1.43
CA THR A 158 -10.25 2.24 -0.84
C THR A 158 -9.26 2.90 0.13
N PHE A 159 -8.30 2.12 0.66
CA PHE A 159 -7.27 2.60 1.57
C PHE A 159 -6.49 3.79 1.03
N ARG A 160 -6.07 3.77 -0.25
CA ARG A 160 -5.27 4.86 -0.81
C ARG A 160 -6.08 6.13 -0.90
N ALA A 161 -7.30 6.06 -1.42
CA ALA A 161 -8.19 7.21 -1.54
C ALA A 161 -8.53 7.81 -0.17
N GLU A 162 -8.89 6.98 0.80
CA GLU A 162 -9.24 7.41 2.16
C GLU A 162 -8.03 7.98 2.91
N THR A 163 -6.88 7.31 2.82
CA THR A 163 -5.63 7.78 3.44
C THR A 163 -5.16 9.09 2.82
N THR A 164 -5.23 9.22 1.49
CA THR A 164 -4.92 10.47 0.78
C THR A 164 -5.83 11.59 1.27
N LYS A 165 -7.16 11.36 1.29
CA LYS A 165 -8.13 12.35 1.79
C LYS A 165 -7.84 12.74 3.25
N ARG A 166 -7.55 11.78 4.12
CA ARG A 166 -7.22 12.01 5.53
C ARG A 166 -5.94 12.82 5.71
N LEU A 167 -4.88 12.49 4.97
CA LEU A 167 -3.59 13.16 5.05
C LEU A 167 -3.63 14.57 4.43
N ALA A 168 -4.39 14.75 3.34
CA ALA A 168 -4.63 16.05 2.72
C ALA A 168 -5.40 16.98 3.65
N ALA A 169 -6.46 16.49 4.31
CA ALA A 169 -7.20 17.26 5.32
C ALA A 169 -6.31 17.71 6.51
N LYS A 170 -5.20 17.00 6.77
CA LYS A 170 -4.19 17.34 7.79
C LYS A 170 -3.01 18.16 7.24
N GLY A 171 -3.02 18.56 5.97
CA GLY A 171 -1.94 19.31 5.32
C GLY A 171 -0.62 18.52 5.21
N LYS A 172 -0.66 17.18 5.21
CA LYS A 172 0.53 16.31 5.17
C LYS A 172 0.95 15.90 3.77
N ILE A 173 0.07 16.02 2.79
CA ILE A 173 0.34 15.77 1.38
C ILE A 173 -0.32 16.86 0.54
N HIS A 174 0.28 17.21 -0.60
CA HIS A 174 -0.29 18.15 -1.55
C HIS A 174 -1.18 17.38 -2.54
N THR A 175 -2.48 17.65 -2.55
CA THR A 175 -3.40 17.21 -3.62
C THR A 175 -3.22 18.11 -4.83
N GLY A 176 -2.07 18.03 -5.48
CA GLY A 176 -1.89 18.59 -6.81
C GLY A 176 -2.19 17.51 -7.83
N ASP A 177 -3.27 17.67 -8.60
CA ASP A 177 -3.45 16.92 -9.85
C ASP A 177 -2.21 17.16 -10.71
N ARG A 178 -1.37 16.14 -10.85
CA ARG A 178 -0.36 16.11 -11.90
C ARG A 178 -1.07 15.61 -13.16
N THR A 179 -1.67 16.57 -13.87
CA THR A 179 -2.04 16.48 -15.29
C THR A 179 -0.80 16.24 -16.14
#